data_AF-A0A1V6UAL9-F1
#
_entry.id   AF-A0A1V6UAL9-F1
#
_cell.length_a   1.000
_cell.length_b   1.000
_cell.length_c   1.000
_cell.angle_alpha   90.00
_cell.angle_beta   90.00
_cell.angle_gamma   90.00
#
_symmetry.space_group_name_H-M   'P 1'
#
loop_
_entity.id
_entity.type
_entity.pdbx_description
1 polymer ?
#
loop_
_entity_poly.entity_id
_entity_poly.type
_entity_poly.pdbx_seq_one_letter_code
_entity_poly.pdbx_strand_id
1 'polypeptide(L)'
;MELGDSTDDIPLPNLQGQLVSLCLFERPTIQFFDAFKMPAYHSIFLEDRDVPVIGNFPILPLRTRTRGPAYTLPPLNIDDIDVSPESESYDCVDEILSLFRANVLFRNFEINGPADRMLIYGTLFISDCLGKVKPTMTAREAEKALTNAALDNFSIPGDVSFPLNQAFEPPRDRQDAETLRQFISQVRQEIAIRLHARLYPGGVGPSKFWLSFTKRKFMGKSL
;
A
#
# COMPACT_ATOMS: atom_id res chain seq x y z
N MET A 1 30.63 -45.32 16.67
CA MET A 1 29.96 -45.54 15.37
C MET A 1 28.51 -45.80 15.77
N GLU A 2 27.58 -44.87 15.68
CA GLU A 2 27.41 -43.74 14.76
C GLU A 2 26.95 -42.46 15.49
N LEU A 3 27.27 -41.33 14.86
CA LEU A 3 26.76 -39.99 15.14
C LEU A 3 25.39 -39.86 14.47
N GLY A 4 24.41 -39.29 15.17
CA GLY A 4 23.11 -38.91 14.63
C GLY A 4 22.81 -37.47 15.02
N ASP A 5 23.10 -36.58 14.08
CA ASP A 5 22.99 -35.13 14.09
C ASP A 5 21.51 -34.69 14.16
N SER A 6 21.12 -33.98 15.21
CA SER A 6 19.84 -33.28 15.29
C SER A 6 20.13 -31.80 15.12
N THR A 7 20.19 -31.36 13.87
CA THR A 7 20.32 -29.96 13.48
C THR A 7 19.11 -29.17 13.98
N ASP A 8 19.39 -28.20 14.85
CA ASP A 8 18.50 -27.10 15.18
C ASP A 8 18.02 -26.41 13.89
N ASP A 9 16.72 -26.46 13.63
CA ASP A 9 16.05 -25.61 12.63
C ASP A 9 16.12 -24.16 13.10
N ILE A 10 17.18 -23.47 12.74
CA ILE A 10 17.27 -22.01 12.84
C ILE A 10 16.36 -21.43 11.76
N PRO A 11 15.30 -20.68 12.09
CA PRO A 11 14.48 -20.03 11.07
C PRO A 11 15.35 -19.03 10.31
N LEU A 12 15.45 -19.21 8.99
CA LEU A 12 16.13 -18.27 8.12
C LEU A 12 15.47 -16.89 8.28
N PRO A 13 16.25 -15.82 8.56
CA PRO A 13 15.68 -14.50 8.67
C PRO A 13 15.07 -14.08 7.32
N ASN A 14 13.89 -13.49 7.37
CA ASN A 14 13.18 -12.91 6.24
C ASN A 14 14.05 -11.81 5.59
N LEU A 15 14.84 -12.18 4.57
CA LEU A 15 15.76 -11.29 3.84
C LEU A 15 15.06 -10.05 3.28
N GLN A 16 13.74 -10.14 3.04
CA GLN A 16 12.94 -9.06 2.48
C GLN A 16 12.83 -7.88 3.46
N GLY A 17 12.74 -8.15 4.76
CA GLY A 17 12.68 -7.10 5.81
C GLY A 17 14.01 -6.37 6.03
N GLN A 18 15.14 -7.08 5.95
CA GLN A 18 16.47 -6.46 6.12
C GLN A 18 16.86 -5.56 4.94
N LEU A 19 16.44 -5.88 3.72
CA LEU A 19 16.72 -5.06 2.53
C LEU A 19 15.91 -3.75 2.50
N VAL A 20 14.71 -3.73 3.07
CA VAL A 20 13.93 -2.49 3.25
C VAL A 20 14.66 -1.52 4.17
N SER A 21 15.30 -2.03 5.23
CA SER A 21 16.12 -1.21 6.15
C SER A 21 17.34 -0.61 5.46
N LEU A 22 18.06 -1.38 4.63
CA LEU A 22 19.23 -0.93 3.87
C LEU A 22 18.90 0.13 2.80
N CYS A 23 17.81 -0.03 2.05
CA CYS A 23 17.39 0.94 1.03
C CYS A 23 16.88 2.27 1.60
N LEU A 24 16.43 2.30 2.87
CA LEU A 24 15.85 3.49 3.50
C LEU A 24 16.88 4.34 4.26
N PHE A 25 18.07 3.80 4.59
CA PHE A 25 19.03 4.48 5.47
C PHE A 25 20.38 4.85 4.82
N GLU A 26 20.85 4.13 3.79
CA GLU A 26 22.12 4.46 3.13
C GLU A 26 21.91 4.91 1.68
N ARG A 27 22.53 6.03 1.28
CA ARG A 27 22.45 6.56 -0.09
C ARG A 27 23.10 5.55 -1.05
N PRO A 28 22.35 4.86 -1.94
CA PRO A 28 22.99 3.93 -2.85
C PRO A 28 23.61 4.72 -4.00
N THR A 29 24.87 4.42 -4.32
CA THR A 29 25.51 4.88 -5.54
C THR A 29 24.80 4.30 -6.76
N ILE A 30 24.68 5.11 -7.82
CA ILE A 30 23.91 4.83 -9.06
C ILE A 30 24.29 3.47 -9.70
N GLN A 31 25.51 2.96 -9.48
CA GLN A 31 25.98 1.69 -10.03
C GLN A 31 25.46 0.43 -9.32
N PHE A 32 24.85 0.52 -8.13
CA PHE A 32 24.29 -0.64 -7.43
C PHE A 32 22.92 -1.08 -7.99
N PHE A 33 22.21 -0.19 -8.70
CA PHE A 33 20.87 -0.46 -9.23
C PHE A 33 20.87 -1.27 -10.53
N ASP A 34 21.96 -1.31 -11.31
CA ASP A 34 21.98 -1.97 -12.62
C ASP A 34 22.29 -3.48 -12.58
N ALA A 35 22.81 -4.01 -11.46
CA ALA A 35 23.26 -5.40 -11.36
C ALA A 35 22.29 -6.36 -10.63
N PHE A 36 21.30 -5.83 -9.91
CA PHE A 36 20.22 -6.62 -9.30
C PHE A 36 18.90 -6.15 -9.87
N LYS A 37 18.32 -6.94 -10.78
CA LYS A 37 16.91 -6.84 -11.17
C LYS A 37 16.07 -7.28 -9.95
N MET A 38 16.06 -6.47 -8.89
CA MET A 38 15.23 -6.77 -7.72
C MET A 38 13.77 -6.78 -8.18
N PRO A 39 13.01 -7.85 -7.91
CA PRO A 39 11.60 -7.87 -8.22
C PRO A 39 10.87 -6.80 -7.40
N ALA A 40 9.70 -6.37 -7.89
CA ALA A 40 8.83 -5.54 -7.09
C ALA A 40 8.38 -6.31 -5.84
N TYR A 41 8.02 -5.59 -4.78
CA TYR A 41 7.62 -6.19 -3.53
C TYR A 41 6.12 -6.52 -3.59
N HIS A 42 5.81 -7.79 -3.38
CA HIS A 42 4.44 -8.34 -3.36
C HIS A 42 3.83 -8.27 -1.97
N SER A 43 2.50 -8.37 -1.91
CA SER A 43 1.75 -8.40 -0.67
C SER A 43 1.95 -9.71 0.11
N ILE A 44 2.10 -9.65 1.43
CA ILE A 44 2.12 -10.82 2.32
C ILE A 44 0.73 -11.48 2.41
N PHE A 45 -0.33 -10.71 2.17
CA PHE A 45 -1.71 -11.21 2.15
C PHE A 45 -2.03 -12.09 0.92
N LEU A 46 -1.04 -12.41 0.09
CA LEU A 46 -1.17 -13.42 -0.97
C LEU A 46 -1.41 -14.84 -0.40
N GLU A 47 -1.02 -15.08 0.85
CA GLU A 47 -1.22 -16.37 1.52
C GLU A 47 -2.68 -16.59 1.97
N ASP A 48 -3.46 -15.51 2.09
CA ASP A 48 -4.86 -15.57 2.53
C ASP A 48 -5.77 -16.04 1.39
N ARG A 49 -6.12 -17.33 1.40
CA ARG A 49 -6.89 -17.96 0.31
C ARG A 49 -8.40 -17.74 0.38
N ASP A 50 -8.93 -17.37 1.54
CA ASP A 50 -10.38 -17.27 1.80
C ASP A 50 -10.90 -15.83 1.82
N VAL A 51 -10.18 -14.90 1.18
CA VAL A 51 -10.58 -13.49 1.10
C VAL A 51 -11.71 -13.32 0.08
N PRO A 52 -12.83 -12.66 0.43
CA PRO A 52 -13.87 -12.34 -0.54
C PRO A 52 -13.32 -11.44 -1.65
N VAL A 53 -13.62 -11.78 -2.91
CA VAL A 53 -13.19 -11.03 -4.09
C VAL A 53 -14.39 -10.52 -4.88
N ILE A 54 -14.27 -9.30 -5.41
CA ILE A 54 -15.20 -8.73 -6.37
C ILE A 54 -14.48 -8.58 -7.71
N GLY A 55 -14.92 -9.34 -8.72
CA GLY A 55 -14.13 -9.58 -9.93
C GLY A 55 -12.84 -10.30 -9.53
N ASN A 56 -11.71 -9.61 -9.63
CA ASN A 56 -10.42 -10.07 -9.11
C ASN A 56 -9.80 -9.13 -8.06
N PHE A 57 -10.58 -8.18 -7.53
CA PHE A 57 -10.15 -7.26 -6.47
C PHE A 57 -10.50 -7.84 -5.09
N PRO A 58 -9.55 -7.91 -4.13
CA PRO A 58 -9.82 -8.49 -2.81
C PRO A 58 -10.48 -7.48 -1.88
N ILE A 59 -11.36 -7.97 -1.01
CA ILE A 59 -11.95 -7.23 0.11
C ILE A 59 -11.23 -7.68 1.39
N LEU A 60 -10.05 -7.10 1.62
CA LEU A 60 -9.21 -7.43 2.78
C LEU A 60 -9.75 -6.79 4.07
N PRO A 61 -9.55 -7.44 5.23
CA PRO A 61 -9.79 -6.82 6.53
C PRO A 61 -9.00 -5.52 6.70
N LEU A 62 -9.60 -4.56 7.41
CA LEU A 62 -9.01 -3.25 7.66
C LEU A 62 -9.11 -2.87 9.14
N ARG A 63 -8.08 -2.19 9.64
CA ARG A 63 -8.15 -1.50 10.91
C ARG A 63 -8.72 -0.09 10.69
N THR A 64 -10.03 0.01 10.74
CA THR A 64 -10.75 1.22 10.30
C THR A 64 -11.77 1.69 11.32
N ARG A 65 -11.92 3.00 11.45
CA ARG A 65 -13.07 3.63 12.15
C ARG A 65 -14.14 4.09 11.16
N THR A 66 -13.79 4.11 9.89
CA THR A 66 -14.65 4.48 8.76
C THR A 66 -15.62 3.33 8.47
N ARG A 67 -16.90 3.66 8.27
CA ARG A 67 -17.93 2.67 7.89
C ARG A 67 -17.64 2.13 6.49
N GLY A 68 -17.83 0.84 6.30
CA GLY A 68 -17.67 0.18 5.00
C GLY A 68 -17.83 -1.33 5.08
N PRO A 69 -17.67 -2.03 3.95
CA PRO A 69 -17.91 -3.47 3.83
C PRO A 69 -16.75 -4.33 4.36
N ALA A 70 -15.60 -3.75 4.70
CA ALA A 70 -14.46 -4.50 5.21
C ALA A 70 -14.73 -5.08 6.60
N TYR A 71 -14.25 -6.31 6.83
CA TYR A 71 -14.15 -6.86 8.19
C TYR A 71 -13.21 -5.97 9.01
N THR A 72 -13.65 -5.57 10.20
CA THR A 72 -12.89 -4.63 11.04
C THR A 72 -11.96 -5.40 11.98
N LEU A 73 -10.67 -5.14 11.86
CA LEU A 73 -9.63 -5.69 12.74
C LEU A 73 -9.63 -5.00 14.12
N PRO A 74 -9.06 -5.64 15.15
CA PRO A 74 -8.92 -5.04 16.47
C PRO A 74 -8.17 -3.70 16.42
N PRO A 75 -8.57 -2.70 17.23
CA PRO A 75 -7.84 -1.44 17.30
C PRO A 75 -6.45 -1.64 17.92
N LEU A 76 -5.48 -0.84 17.46
CA LEU A 76 -4.15 -0.79 18.08
C LEU A 76 -4.17 0.03 19.36
N ASN A 77 -3.36 -0.41 20.33
CA ASN A 77 -3.06 0.32 21.57
C ASN A 77 -1.72 1.10 21.48
N ILE A 78 -1.06 1.08 20.33
CA ILE A 78 0.24 1.71 20.04
C ILE A 78 0.11 2.74 18.91
N ASP A 79 1.15 3.54 18.68
CA ASP A 79 1.19 4.56 17.63
C ASP A 79 1.03 3.94 16.22
N ASP A 80 0.17 4.53 15.39
CA ASP A 80 -0.27 4.04 14.07
C ASP A 80 0.82 3.96 12.97
N ILE A 81 2.06 4.27 13.29
CA ILE A 81 3.11 4.55 12.29
C ILE A 81 3.96 3.31 11.98
N ASP A 82 4.22 2.45 12.96
CA ASP A 82 5.15 1.32 12.83
C ASP A 82 4.56 0.05 13.46
N VAL A 83 3.64 -0.57 12.72
CA VAL A 83 2.94 -1.80 13.13
C VAL A 83 3.72 -3.00 12.60
N SER A 84 4.09 -3.93 13.49
CA SER A 84 4.75 -5.17 13.08
C SER A 84 3.83 -6.00 12.18
N PRO A 85 4.33 -6.61 11.08
CA PRO A 85 3.57 -7.54 10.24
C PRO A 85 2.98 -8.74 11.00
N GLU A 86 3.54 -9.08 12.17
CA GLU A 86 3.06 -10.17 13.02
C GLU A 86 1.86 -9.76 13.90
N SER A 87 1.44 -8.50 13.87
CA SER A 87 0.31 -8.01 14.66
C SER A 87 -1.02 -8.41 14.03
N GLU A 88 -1.97 -8.87 14.86
CA GLU A 88 -3.36 -9.13 14.44
C GLU A 88 -4.09 -7.89 13.90
N SER A 89 -3.57 -6.70 14.19
CA SER A 89 -4.08 -5.41 13.73
C SER A 89 -3.35 -4.87 12.50
N TYR A 90 -2.34 -5.59 11.98
CA TYR A 90 -1.65 -5.24 10.75
C TYR A 90 -2.57 -5.45 9.55
N ASP A 91 -2.71 -4.44 8.71
CA ASP A 91 -3.61 -4.48 7.56
C ASP A 91 -2.92 -4.11 6.25
N CYS A 92 -3.66 -4.25 5.15
CA CYS A 92 -3.14 -3.95 3.82
C CYS A 92 -2.78 -2.48 3.62
N VAL A 93 -3.35 -1.55 4.40
CA VAL A 93 -3.02 -0.12 4.30
C VAL A 93 -1.64 0.15 4.91
N ASP A 94 -1.31 -0.47 6.04
CA ASP A 94 0.02 -0.39 6.64
C ASP A 94 1.08 -0.99 5.70
N GLU A 95 0.77 -2.11 5.06
CA GLU A 95 1.62 -2.72 4.04
C GLU A 95 1.86 -1.79 2.84
N ILE A 96 0.79 -1.25 2.25
CA ILE A 96 0.87 -0.33 1.11
C ILE A 96 1.79 0.85 1.44
N LEU A 97 1.64 1.45 2.63
CA LEU A 97 2.46 2.60 3.05
C LEU A 97 3.91 2.21 3.29
N SER A 98 4.17 1.01 3.83
CA SER A 98 5.52 0.48 4.05
C SER A 98 6.24 0.21 2.72
N LEU A 99 5.56 -0.46 1.77
CA LEU A 99 6.14 -0.88 0.50
C LEU A 99 6.18 0.23 -0.56
N PHE A 100 5.40 1.31 -0.40
CA PHE A 100 5.27 2.40 -1.39
C PHE A 100 6.62 2.90 -1.93
N ARG A 101 7.56 3.22 -1.03
CA ARG A 101 8.85 3.86 -1.42
C ARG A 101 9.69 2.98 -2.33
N ALA A 102 9.65 1.66 -2.10
CA ALA A 102 10.34 0.71 -2.96
C ALA A 102 9.56 0.48 -4.26
N ASN A 103 8.23 0.27 -4.15
CA ASN A 103 7.40 -0.11 -5.28
C ASN A 103 7.23 1.00 -6.33
N VAL A 104 7.13 2.27 -5.92
CA VAL A 104 6.92 3.41 -6.83
C VAL A 104 8.07 3.61 -7.84
N LEU A 105 9.24 3.01 -7.61
CA LEU A 105 10.39 3.06 -8.51
C LEU A 105 10.28 2.08 -9.69
N PHE A 106 9.45 1.05 -9.58
CA PHE A 106 9.32 0.03 -10.61
C PHE A 106 8.32 0.41 -11.71
N ARG A 107 8.68 0.07 -12.95
CA ARG A 107 7.83 0.28 -14.14
C ARG A 107 7.00 -0.94 -14.51
N ASN A 108 7.43 -2.12 -14.09
CA ASN A 108 6.75 -3.38 -14.33
C ASN A 108 6.46 -4.01 -12.98
N PHE A 109 5.26 -4.55 -12.82
CA PHE A 109 4.83 -5.27 -11.62
C PHE A 109 4.07 -6.50 -12.09
N GLU A 110 4.55 -7.69 -11.72
CA GLU A 110 3.88 -8.95 -12.00
C GLU A 110 2.79 -9.18 -10.95
N ILE A 111 1.59 -9.61 -11.36
CA ILE A 111 0.48 -9.75 -10.42
C ILE A 111 0.37 -11.24 -10.04
N ASN A 112 0.75 -11.57 -8.81
CA ASN A 112 0.73 -12.96 -8.33
C ASN A 112 -0.62 -13.35 -7.70
N GLY A 113 -1.45 -12.37 -7.32
CA GLY A 113 -2.76 -12.65 -6.76
C GLY A 113 -3.63 -11.42 -6.54
N PRO A 114 -4.80 -11.60 -5.91
CA PRO A 114 -5.71 -10.50 -5.60
C PRO A 114 -5.07 -9.44 -4.70
N ALA A 115 -4.32 -9.83 -3.66
CA ALA A 115 -3.69 -8.89 -2.72
C ALA A 115 -2.76 -7.88 -3.40
N ASP A 116 -2.01 -8.31 -4.43
CA ASP A 116 -1.18 -7.41 -5.24
C ASP A 116 -1.99 -6.33 -5.98
N ARG A 117 -3.23 -6.62 -6.37
CA ARG A 117 -4.11 -5.62 -7.02
C ARG A 117 -4.51 -4.53 -6.05
N MET A 118 -4.74 -4.88 -4.79
CA MET A 118 -4.95 -3.92 -3.71
C MET A 118 -3.68 -3.08 -3.50
N LEU A 119 -2.50 -3.71 -3.48
CA LEU A 119 -1.21 -3.02 -3.36
C LEU A 119 -0.95 -2.02 -4.50
N ILE A 120 -1.21 -2.43 -5.75
CA ILE A 120 -1.10 -1.58 -6.93
C ILE A 120 -2.02 -0.36 -6.82
N TYR A 121 -3.29 -0.60 -6.49
CA TYR A 121 -4.28 0.48 -6.35
C TYR A 121 -3.86 1.49 -5.28
N GLY A 122 -3.50 1.00 -4.08
CA GLY A 122 -3.07 1.85 -2.98
C GLY A 122 -1.81 2.65 -3.31
N THR A 123 -0.84 2.04 -4.01
CA THR A 123 0.40 2.71 -4.44
C THR A 123 0.11 3.87 -5.41
N LEU A 124 -0.81 3.68 -6.36
CA LEU A 124 -1.23 4.76 -7.26
C LEU A 124 -1.96 5.87 -6.51
N PHE A 125 -2.86 5.51 -5.59
CA PHE A 125 -3.59 6.50 -4.80
C PHE A 125 -2.66 7.34 -3.91
N ILE A 126 -1.64 6.74 -3.28
CA ILE A 126 -0.60 7.50 -2.55
C ILE A 126 0.10 8.48 -3.47
N SER A 127 0.44 8.07 -4.70
CA SER A 127 1.10 8.96 -5.66
C SER A 127 0.24 10.18 -5.98
N ASP A 128 -1.07 10.00 -6.16
CA ASP A 128 -2.01 11.10 -6.40
C ASP A 128 -2.16 12.00 -5.17
N CYS A 129 -2.25 11.42 -3.97
CA CYS A 129 -2.25 12.15 -2.70
C CYS A 129 -1.00 13.04 -2.54
N LEU A 130 0.19 12.48 -2.81
CA LEU A 130 1.45 13.24 -2.79
C LEU A 130 1.49 14.34 -3.86
N GLY A 131 0.76 14.17 -4.96
CA GLY A 131 0.55 15.21 -5.98
C GLY A 131 -0.31 16.39 -5.51
N LYS A 132 -1.19 16.17 -4.52
CA LYS A 132 -2.04 17.25 -3.95
C LYS A 132 -1.30 18.08 -2.90
N VAL A 133 -0.28 17.52 -2.23
CA VAL A 133 0.45 18.19 -1.15
C VAL A 133 1.63 18.99 -1.71
N LYS A 134 1.66 20.29 -1.44
CA LYS A 134 2.76 21.19 -1.82
C LYS A 134 3.78 21.31 -0.68
N PRO A 135 5.07 21.55 -0.96
CA PRO A 135 6.10 21.73 0.06
C PRO A 135 5.83 22.84 1.09
N THR A 136 4.98 23.82 0.75
CA THR A 136 4.64 24.97 1.59
C THR A 136 3.32 24.81 2.35
N MET A 137 2.59 23.70 2.17
CA MET A 137 1.31 23.49 2.83
C MET A 137 1.49 23.18 4.32
N THR A 138 0.64 23.79 5.14
CA THR A 138 0.52 23.46 6.57
C THR A 138 -0.12 22.08 6.75
N ALA A 139 0.05 21.48 7.94
CA ALA A 139 -0.53 20.18 8.25
C ALA A 139 -2.05 20.16 8.04
N ARG A 140 -2.76 21.22 8.45
CA ARG A 140 -4.22 21.32 8.32
C ARG A 140 -4.68 21.47 6.87
N GLU A 141 -3.95 22.23 6.06
CA GLU A 141 -4.26 22.36 4.62
C GLU A 141 -4.04 21.04 3.89
N ALA A 142 -2.96 20.33 4.22
CA ALA A 142 -2.68 19.02 3.65
C ALA A 142 -3.72 17.97 4.10
N GLU A 143 -4.12 17.95 5.37
CA GLU A 143 -5.19 17.08 5.86
C GLU A 143 -6.46 17.26 5.04
N LYS A 144 -6.91 18.52 4.86
CA LYS A 144 -8.07 18.83 4.04
C LYS A 144 -7.91 18.38 2.59
N ALA A 145 -6.72 18.59 2.01
CA ALA A 145 -6.44 18.17 0.63
C ALA A 145 -6.49 16.65 0.45
N LEU A 146 -5.95 15.90 1.41
CA LEU A 146 -5.93 14.43 1.41
C LEU A 146 -7.32 13.85 1.64
N THR A 147 -8.07 14.38 2.60
CA THR A 147 -9.47 13.99 2.86
C THR A 147 -10.34 14.25 1.63
N ASN A 148 -10.18 15.41 0.98
CA ASN A 148 -10.91 15.69 -0.26
C ASN A 148 -10.53 14.71 -1.37
N ALA A 149 -9.25 14.35 -1.51
CA ALA A 149 -8.81 13.38 -2.52
C ALA A 149 -9.37 11.97 -2.25
N ALA A 150 -9.53 11.59 -0.99
CA ALA A 150 -10.12 10.30 -0.62
C ALA A 150 -11.62 10.22 -0.93
N LEU A 151 -12.34 11.33 -0.79
CA LEU A 151 -13.78 11.43 -1.02
C LEU A 151 -14.17 11.82 -2.46
N ASP A 152 -13.20 12.21 -3.29
CA ASP A 152 -13.45 12.60 -4.68
C ASP A 152 -14.01 11.43 -5.49
N ASN A 153 -14.79 11.74 -6.53
CA ASN A 153 -15.33 10.72 -7.42
C ASN A 153 -14.20 9.98 -8.13
N PHE A 154 -14.30 8.66 -8.18
CA PHE A 154 -13.29 7.82 -8.81
C PHE A 154 -13.88 6.71 -9.65
N SER A 155 -13.04 6.17 -10.52
CA SER A 155 -13.36 5.05 -11.39
C SER A 155 -12.99 3.73 -10.73
N ILE A 156 -13.83 2.72 -10.92
CA ILE A 156 -13.58 1.34 -10.50
C ILE A 156 -13.30 0.45 -11.72
N PRO A 157 -12.75 -0.76 -11.56
CA PRO A 157 -12.63 -1.73 -12.64
C PRO A 157 -13.92 -1.85 -13.46
N GLY A 158 -13.81 -1.76 -14.79
CA GLY A 158 -14.94 -1.72 -15.72
C GLY A 158 -15.33 -0.32 -16.19
N ASP A 159 -15.03 0.73 -15.44
CA ASP A 159 -15.25 2.11 -15.88
C ASP A 159 -14.25 2.49 -16.98
N VAL A 160 -14.69 3.21 -18.01
CA VAL A 160 -13.85 3.60 -19.16
C VAL A 160 -12.62 4.41 -18.73
N SER A 161 -12.76 5.23 -17.69
CA SER A 161 -11.70 6.06 -17.12
C SER A 161 -10.76 5.31 -16.17
N PHE A 162 -11.00 4.04 -15.86
CA PHE A 162 -10.12 3.26 -14.99
C PHE A 162 -8.82 2.84 -15.72
N PRO A 163 -7.64 3.29 -15.28
CA PRO A 163 -6.38 3.17 -16.03
C PRO A 163 -5.80 1.75 -16.09
N LEU A 164 -6.34 0.82 -15.29
CA LEU A 164 -5.83 -0.54 -15.09
C LEU A 164 -6.80 -1.64 -15.56
N ASN A 165 -7.77 -1.32 -16.42
CA ASN A 165 -8.77 -2.30 -16.91
C ASN A 165 -8.19 -3.57 -17.56
N GLN A 166 -6.93 -3.56 -18.01
CA GLN A 166 -6.28 -4.75 -18.57
C GLN A 166 -5.88 -5.80 -17.51
N ALA A 167 -5.72 -5.38 -16.25
CA ALA A 167 -5.29 -6.24 -15.14
C ALA A 167 -6.40 -6.50 -14.11
N PHE A 168 -7.52 -5.77 -14.21
CA PHE A 168 -8.61 -5.79 -13.25
C PHE A 168 -9.90 -6.20 -13.94
N GLU A 169 -10.61 -7.12 -13.31
CA GLU A 169 -11.90 -7.60 -13.81
C GLU A 169 -13.03 -6.70 -13.27
N PRO A 170 -14.02 -6.37 -14.10
CA PRO A 170 -15.16 -5.58 -13.66
C PRO A 170 -16.00 -6.37 -12.66
N PRO A 171 -16.70 -5.67 -11.75
CA PRO A 171 -17.75 -6.28 -10.92
C PRO A 171 -18.80 -6.99 -11.79
N ARG A 172 -19.35 -8.10 -11.29
CA ARG A 172 -20.33 -8.91 -12.04
C ARG A 172 -21.65 -8.19 -12.23
N ASP A 173 -22.09 -7.48 -11.21
CA ASP A 173 -23.37 -6.79 -11.18
C ASP A 173 -23.29 -5.43 -10.46
N ARG A 174 -24.41 -4.70 -10.47
CA ARG A 174 -24.49 -3.37 -9.87
C ARG A 174 -24.29 -3.39 -8.36
N GLN A 175 -24.66 -4.47 -7.69
CA GLN A 175 -24.51 -4.59 -6.23
C GLN A 175 -23.03 -4.74 -5.88
N ASP A 176 -22.32 -5.63 -6.57
CA ASP A 176 -20.88 -5.81 -6.43
C ASP A 176 -20.12 -4.50 -6.74
N ALA A 177 -20.55 -3.76 -7.77
CA ALA A 177 -19.96 -2.47 -8.11
C ALA A 177 -20.10 -1.43 -6.99
N GLU A 178 -21.25 -1.37 -6.34
CA GLU A 178 -21.49 -0.48 -5.20
C GLU A 178 -20.68 -0.90 -3.98
N THR A 179 -20.63 -2.20 -3.67
CA THR A 179 -19.81 -2.73 -2.57
C THR A 179 -18.33 -2.46 -2.80
N LEU A 180 -17.81 -2.67 -4.01
CA LEU A 180 -16.42 -2.38 -4.34
C LEU A 180 -16.11 -0.88 -4.21
N ARG A 181 -17.02 0.00 -4.66
CA ARG A 181 -16.88 1.44 -4.51
C ARG A 181 -16.84 1.86 -3.03
N GLN A 182 -17.68 1.28 -2.19
CA GLN A 182 -17.67 1.54 -0.75
C GLN A 182 -16.37 1.06 -0.10
N PHE A 183 -15.88 -0.13 -0.46
CA PHE A 183 -14.62 -0.67 0.03
C PHE A 183 -13.44 0.24 -0.35
N ILE A 184 -13.33 0.58 -1.64
CA ILE A 184 -12.25 1.46 -2.12
C ILE A 184 -12.31 2.84 -1.46
N SER A 185 -13.50 3.39 -1.27
CA SER A 185 -13.69 4.66 -0.55
C SER A 185 -13.19 4.58 0.90
N GLN A 186 -13.46 3.46 1.59
CA GLN A 186 -12.96 3.19 2.94
C GLN A 186 -11.43 3.11 2.96
N VAL A 187 -10.83 2.35 2.04
CA VAL A 187 -9.38 2.23 1.86
C VAL A 187 -8.72 3.60 1.64
N ARG A 188 -9.29 4.41 0.75
CA ARG A 188 -8.76 5.75 0.43
C ARG A 188 -8.72 6.66 1.66
N GLN A 189 -9.77 6.63 2.47
CA GLN A 189 -9.85 7.43 3.70
C GLN A 189 -8.78 6.99 4.72
N GLU A 190 -8.62 5.69 4.93
CA GLU A 190 -7.60 5.15 5.84
C GLU A 190 -6.17 5.47 5.33
N ILE A 191 -5.91 5.35 4.02
CA ILE A 191 -4.64 5.77 3.43
C ILE A 191 -4.42 7.27 3.66
N ALA A 192 -5.40 8.13 3.42
CA ALA A 192 -5.26 9.58 3.56
C ALA A 192 -4.90 9.99 5.00
N ILE A 193 -5.59 9.41 6.00
CA ILE A 193 -5.36 9.66 7.42
C ILE A 193 -3.95 9.20 7.83
N ARG A 194 -3.59 7.97 7.48
CA ARG A 194 -2.30 7.37 7.88
C ARG A 194 -1.11 7.93 7.10
N LEU A 195 -1.31 8.39 5.87
CA LEU A 195 -0.32 9.11 5.08
C LEU A 195 -0.08 10.50 5.66
N HIS A 196 -1.13 11.21 6.09
CA HIS A 196 -1.00 12.53 6.71
C HIS A 196 -0.10 12.48 7.96
N ALA A 197 -0.32 11.51 8.85
CA ALA A 197 0.52 11.30 10.02
C ALA A 197 2.00 11.06 9.67
N ARG A 198 2.27 10.34 8.58
CA ARG A 198 3.64 10.09 8.07
C ARG A 198 4.25 11.29 7.33
N LEU A 199 3.43 12.15 6.74
CA LEU A 199 3.86 13.36 6.05
C LEU A 199 4.23 14.48 7.03
N TYR A 200 3.49 14.60 8.12
CA TYR A 200 3.67 15.66 9.12
C TYR A 200 3.98 15.06 10.50
N PRO A 201 5.13 14.38 10.68
CA PRO A 201 5.51 13.85 11.98
C PRO A 201 5.60 15.02 12.99
N GLY A 202 4.84 14.95 14.07
CA GLY A 202 4.75 16.03 15.06
C GLY A 202 4.10 17.33 14.54
N GLY A 203 3.42 17.30 13.39
CA GLY A 203 2.73 18.46 12.80
C GLY A 203 3.64 19.46 12.07
N VAL A 204 4.93 19.16 11.92
CA VAL A 204 5.92 20.13 11.39
C VAL A 204 6.24 19.85 9.94
N GLY A 205 5.61 20.61 9.03
CA GLY A 205 5.93 20.65 7.60
C GLY A 205 5.81 19.31 6.86
N PRO A 206 5.67 19.31 5.53
CA PRO A 206 5.61 18.06 4.79
C PRO A 206 7.01 17.43 4.68
N SER A 207 7.08 16.14 4.95
CA SER A 207 8.31 15.35 4.86
C SER A 207 8.88 15.37 3.44
N LYS A 208 10.09 15.92 3.31
CA LYS A 208 10.83 15.98 2.03
C LYS A 208 11.08 14.59 1.43
N PHE A 209 11.23 13.58 2.28
CA PHE A 209 11.44 12.20 1.84
C PHE A 209 10.23 11.67 1.06
N TRP A 210 9.02 11.92 1.55
CA TRP A 210 7.79 11.52 0.86
C TRP A 210 7.53 12.35 -0.40
N LEU A 211 7.71 13.68 -0.32
CA LEU A 211 7.50 14.58 -1.48
C LEU A 211 8.51 14.37 -2.61
N SER A 212 9.65 13.70 -2.36
CA SER A 212 10.61 13.36 -3.42
C SER A 212 10.03 12.41 -4.48
N PHE A 213 8.99 11.65 -4.14
CA PHE A 213 8.35 10.67 -5.01
C PHE A 213 7.23 11.24 -5.88
N THR A 214 6.78 12.49 -5.68
CA THR A 214 5.65 13.10 -6.42
C THR A 214 5.81 13.09 -7.94
N LYS A 215 7.05 13.09 -8.46
CA LYS A 215 7.33 13.04 -9.91
C LYS A 215 7.42 11.63 -10.48
N ARG A 216 7.41 10.60 -9.64
CA ARG A 216 7.50 9.19 -10.04
C ARG A 216 6.09 8.67 -10.30
N LYS A 217 5.94 7.87 -11.36
CA LYS A 217 4.69 7.20 -11.71
C LYS A 217 4.91 5.71 -11.67
N PHE A 218 4.33 5.06 -10.68
CA PHE A 218 4.31 3.61 -10.61
C PHE A 218 3.63 3.04 -11.87
N MET A 219 4.28 2.08 -12.53
CA MET A 219 3.85 1.51 -13.82
C MET A 219 3.63 2.52 -14.97
N GLY A 220 4.08 3.77 -14.81
CA GLY A 220 3.74 4.86 -15.74
C GLY A 220 2.25 5.25 -15.74
N LYS A 221 1.48 4.85 -14.73
CA LYS A 221 0.04 5.10 -14.59
C LYS A 221 -0.25 6.12 -13.48
N SER A 222 -1.48 6.64 -13.46
CA SER A 222 -2.08 7.50 -12.43
C SER A 222 -3.59 7.27 -12.43
N LEU A 223 -4.28 7.46 -11.29
CA LEU A 223 -5.74 7.32 -11.21
C LEU A 223 -6.48 8.57 -11.70
#